data_AF-G8JRS5-F1
#
_entry.id   AF-G8JRS5-F1
#
_cell.length_a   1.000
_cell.length_b   1.000
_cell.length_c   1.000
_cell.angle_alpha   90.00
_cell.angle_beta   90.00
_cell.angle_gamma   90.00
#
_symmetry.space_group_name_H-M   'P 1'
#
loop_
_entity.id
_entity.type
_entity.pdbx_description
1 polymer ?
#
loop_
_entity_poly.entity_id
_entity_poly.type
_entity_poly.pdbx_seq_one_letter_code
_entity_poly.pdbx_strand_id
1 'polypeptide(L)'
;MSSSGGGPSAAARPVQIDEFRTVIRDLSQQWLQRIMQEIENSVRHLQRSNDRLSRYITKLRGEQSQEQDELDREIAEDDIGQNDIQLFQDSLRENEVVLENYRERLKALDEEQLYRASGNIGGGAAMTKDVKSTLVPEFDSENADVNATAPNSVYL
;
A
#
# COMPACT_ATOMS: atom_id res chain seq x y z
N MET A 1 22.34 -35.68 -9.26
CA MET A 1 22.14 -34.72 -10.37
C MET A 1 20.64 -34.53 -10.53
N SER A 2 20.19 -33.28 -10.37
CA SER A 2 18.93 -32.70 -10.89
C SER A 2 17.61 -33.33 -10.42
N SER A 3 16.57 -32.61 -10.01
CA SER A 3 16.15 -31.27 -10.41
C SER A 3 15.32 -30.62 -9.30
N SER A 4 15.55 -29.33 -9.13
CA SER A 4 14.80 -28.37 -8.34
C SER A 4 13.29 -28.44 -8.59
N GLY A 5 12.53 -28.68 -7.51
CA GLY A 5 11.13 -28.31 -7.43
C GLY A 5 11.03 -26.79 -7.33
N GLY A 6 10.97 -26.11 -8.46
CA GLY A 6 10.52 -24.74 -8.54
C GLY A 6 9.04 -24.70 -8.22
N GLY A 7 8.72 -24.47 -6.94
CA GLY A 7 7.37 -24.03 -6.58
C GLY A 7 7.08 -22.74 -7.33
N PRO A 8 5.92 -22.60 -8.00
CA PRO A 8 5.56 -21.34 -8.60
C PRO A 8 5.59 -20.29 -7.50
N SER A 9 6.49 -19.31 -7.66
CA SER A 9 6.49 -18.07 -6.89
C SER A 9 5.04 -17.63 -6.75
N ALA A 10 4.61 -17.31 -5.54
CA ALA A 10 3.33 -16.70 -5.22
C ALA A 10 3.20 -15.26 -5.79
N ALA A 11 3.86 -15.01 -6.93
CA ALA A 11 3.78 -13.80 -7.72
C ALA A 11 2.49 -13.86 -8.54
N ALA A 12 1.73 -12.77 -8.48
CA ALA A 12 0.56 -12.50 -9.31
C ALA A 12 -0.65 -13.41 -9.09
N ARG A 13 -1.23 -13.42 -7.88
CA ARG A 13 -2.70 -13.54 -7.82
C ARG A 13 -3.26 -12.16 -8.19
N PRO A 14 -3.99 -12.03 -9.32
CA PRO A 14 -4.79 -10.84 -9.56
C PRO A 14 -5.73 -10.73 -8.37
N VAL A 15 -5.59 -9.67 -7.60
CA VAL A 15 -6.52 -9.41 -6.50
C VAL A 15 -7.89 -9.32 -7.15
N GLN A 16 -8.81 -10.13 -6.67
CA GLN A 16 -10.15 -10.29 -7.22
C GLN A 16 -10.90 -8.97 -7.09
N ILE A 17 -10.79 -8.10 -8.09
CA ILE A 17 -11.48 -6.81 -8.12
C ILE A 17 -12.99 -7.00 -7.95
N ASP A 18 -13.53 -8.14 -8.39
CA ASP A 18 -14.93 -8.52 -8.21
C ASP A 18 -15.29 -8.83 -6.75
N GLU A 19 -14.40 -9.49 -6.00
CA GLU A 19 -14.56 -9.70 -4.55
C GLU A 19 -14.52 -8.36 -3.82
N PHE A 20 -13.55 -7.50 -4.18
CA PHE A 20 -13.44 -6.15 -3.62
C PHE A 20 -14.71 -5.32 -3.88
N ARG A 21 -15.22 -5.32 -5.12
CA ARG A 21 -16.49 -4.68 -5.50
C ARG A 21 -17.67 -5.17 -4.67
N THR A 22 -17.70 -6.46 -4.34
CA THR A 22 -18.78 -7.04 -3.53
C THR A 22 -18.68 -6.55 -2.08
N VAL A 23 -17.49 -6.57 -1.49
CA VAL A 23 -17.26 -6.15 -0.10
C VAL A 23 -17.59 -4.67 0.11
N ILE A 24 -17.17 -3.78 -0.80
CA ILE A 24 -17.36 -2.32 -0.61
C ILE A 24 -18.83 -1.88 -0.65
N ARG A 25 -19.74 -2.67 -1.24
CA ARG A 25 -21.18 -2.37 -1.25
C ARG A 25 -21.81 -2.39 0.14
N ASP A 26 -21.29 -3.22 1.04
CA ASP A 26 -21.84 -3.38 2.39
C ASP A 26 -21.17 -2.46 3.42
N LEU A 27 -20.14 -1.71 3.02
CA LEU A 27 -19.41 -0.81 3.92
C LEU A 27 -20.13 0.53 4.14
N SER A 28 -19.85 1.14 5.29
CA SER A 28 -20.30 2.50 5.58
C SER A 28 -19.47 3.53 4.80
N GLN A 29 -20.03 4.72 4.58
CA GLN A 29 -19.32 5.80 3.88
C GLN A 29 -17.98 6.16 4.53
N GLN A 30 -17.91 6.14 5.87
CA GLN A 30 -16.68 6.43 6.60
C GLN A 30 -15.59 5.39 6.30
N TRP A 31 -15.95 4.11 6.26
CA TRP A 31 -15.04 3.03 5.91
C TRP A 31 -14.57 3.13 4.46
N LEU A 32 -15.45 3.47 3.51
CA LEU A 32 -15.07 3.69 2.12
C LEU A 32 -14.05 4.81 1.95
N GLN A 33 -14.25 5.94 2.64
CA GLN A 33 -13.30 7.06 2.62
C GLN A 33 -11.95 6.68 3.21
N ARG A 34 -11.94 5.92 4.30
CA ARG A 34 -10.71 5.43 4.92
C ARG A 34 -9.92 4.53 3.98
N ILE A 35 -10.58 3.53 3.39
CA ILE A 35 -9.94 2.61 2.44
C ILE A 35 -9.38 3.38 1.23
N MET A 36 -10.12 4.38 0.73
CA MET A 36 -9.67 5.23 -0.37
C MET A 36 -8.36 5.96 -0.02
N GLN A 37 -8.31 6.61 1.16
CA GLN A 37 -7.10 7.29 1.63
C GLN A 37 -5.92 6.34 1.83
N GLU A 38 -6.17 5.14 2.38
CA GLU A 38 -5.15 4.13 2.58
C GLU A 38 -4.56 3.68 1.22
N ILE A 39 -5.41 3.40 0.23
CA ILE A 39 -4.97 3.01 -1.11
C ILE A 39 -4.20 4.14 -1.80
N GLU A 40 -4.68 5.39 -1.73
CA GLU A 40 -3.96 6.54 -2.29
C GLU A 40 -2.57 6.72 -1.67
N ASN A 41 -2.45 6.50 -0.37
CA ASN A 41 -1.16 6.56 0.32
C ASN A 41 -0.23 5.43 -0.16
N SER A 42 -0.74 4.21 -0.30
CA SER A 42 0.00 3.09 -0.85
C SER A 42 0.47 3.37 -2.29
N VAL A 43 -0.39 3.94 -3.14
CA VAL A 43 -0.02 4.36 -4.50
C VAL A 43 1.11 5.38 -4.47
N ARG A 44 0.99 6.44 -3.67
CA ARG A 44 2.03 7.47 -3.54
C ARG A 44 3.35 6.89 -3.06
N HIS A 45 3.32 5.97 -2.09
CA HIS A 45 4.53 5.35 -1.58
C HIS A 45 5.19 4.46 -2.63
N LEU A 46 4.41 3.66 -3.35
CA LEU A 46 4.90 2.78 -4.40
C LEU A 46 5.45 3.55 -5.60
N GLN A 47 4.83 4.67 -5.97
CA GLN A 47 5.35 5.58 -6.99
C GLN A 47 6.72 6.15 -6.62
N ARG A 48 6.89 6.65 -5.39
CA ARG A 48 8.19 7.14 -4.91
C ARG A 48 9.26 6.02 -4.91
N SER A 49 8.87 4.80 -4.53
CA SER A 49 9.75 3.63 -4.60
C SER A 49 10.17 3.33 -6.04
N ASN A 50 9.23 3.37 -7.00
CA ASN A 50 9.52 3.20 -8.42
C ASN A 50 10.42 4.29 -8.99
N ASP A 51 10.22 5.55 -8.57
CA ASP A 51 11.09 6.65 -8.98
C ASP A 51 12.53 6.40 -8.52
N ARG A 52 12.71 5.98 -7.26
CA ARG A 52 14.03 5.62 -6.71
C ARG A 52 14.67 4.45 -7.45
N LEU A 53 13.92 3.37 -7.70
CA LEU A 53 14.36 2.22 -8.50
C LEU A 53 14.78 2.61 -9.92
N SER A 54 14.02 3.49 -10.57
CA SER A 54 14.33 3.98 -11.90
C SER A 54 15.65 4.75 -11.92
N ARG A 55 15.91 5.59 -10.91
CA ARG A 55 17.18 6.30 -10.78
C ARG A 55 18.36 5.37 -10.52
N TYR A 56 18.21 4.32 -9.70
CA TYR A 56 19.24 3.29 -9.55
C TYR A 56 19.61 2.64 -10.88
N ILE A 57 18.60 2.28 -11.69
CA ILE A 57 18.83 1.68 -13.00
C ILE A 57 19.58 2.65 -13.93
N THR A 58 19.17 3.91 -13.98
CA THR A 58 19.85 4.95 -14.79
C THR A 58 21.30 5.13 -14.37
N LYS A 59 21.57 5.17 -13.04
CA LYS A 59 22.94 5.25 -12.50
C LYS A 59 23.78 4.05 -12.89
N LEU A 60 23.25 2.83 -12.76
CA LEU A 60 23.98 1.60 -13.10
C LEU A 60 24.24 1.44 -14.60
N ARG A 61 23.36 1.99 -15.45
CA ARG A 61 23.57 2.05 -16.91
C ARG A 61 24.60 3.10 -17.34
N GLY A 62 25.06 3.95 -16.43
CA GLY A 62 26.00 5.04 -16.73
C GLY A 62 25.36 6.20 -17.49
N GLU A 63 24.03 6.27 -17.54
CA GLU A 63 23.25 7.28 -18.27
C GLU A 63 23.06 8.57 -17.43
N GLN A 64 24.09 9.00 -16.69
CA GLN A 64 23.97 10.08 -15.71
C GLN A 64 23.31 11.34 -16.31
N SER A 65 22.18 11.74 -15.72
CA SER A 65 21.61 13.07 -15.91
C SER A 65 22.43 14.06 -15.07
N GLN A 66 22.75 15.24 -15.63
CA GLN A 66 23.63 16.23 -14.99
C GLN A 66 23.05 16.90 -13.74
N GLU A 67 21.78 16.62 -13.40
CA GLU A 67 21.11 17.13 -12.22
C GLU A 67 21.35 16.15 -11.06
N GLN A 68 22.29 16.47 -10.17
CA GLN A 68 22.47 15.76 -8.91
C GLN A 68 21.48 16.31 -7.87
N ASP A 69 20.35 15.63 -7.71
CA ASP A 69 19.42 15.92 -6.63
C ASP A 69 19.85 15.25 -5.32
N GLU A 70 19.24 15.64 -4.19
CA GLU A 70 19.46 15.01 -2.88
C GLU A 70 19.24 13.49 -2.90
N LEU A 71 18.30 13.02 -3.72
CA LEU A 71 18.03 11.58 -3.91
C LEU A 71 19.25 10.86 -4.53
N ASP A 72 19.98 11.54 -5.41
CA ASP A 72 21.15 10.94 -6.09
C ASP A 72 22.34 10.80 -5.15
N ARG A 73 22.41 11.62 -4.09
CA ARG A 73 23.40 11.49 -3.01
C ARG A 73 23.09 10.29 -2.12
N GLU A 74 21.84 10.10 -1.72
CA GLU A 74 21.41 8.91 -0.96
C GLU A 74 21.69 7.63 -1.78
N ILE A 75 21.34 7.65 -3.07
CA ILE A 75 21.64 6.57 -4.02
C ILE A 75 23.16 6.38 -4.23
N ALA A 76 23.98 7.43 -4.10
CA ALA A 76 25.43 7.35 -4.22
C ALA A 76 26.09 6.57 -3.09
N GLU A 77 25.50 6.63 -1.89
CA GLU A 77 26.00 5.97 -0.68
C GLU A 77 25.69 4.46 -0.64
N ASP A 78 24.71 4.00 -1.43
CA ASP A 78 24.36 2.58 -1.53
C ASP A 78 25.38 1.80 -2.39
N ASP A 79 25.90 0.71 -1.82
CA ASP A 79 26.81 -0.24 -2.49
C ASP A 79 26.02 -1.16 -3.44
N ILE A 80 25.79 -0.65 -4.66
CA ILE A 80 24.96 -1.32 -5.66
C ILE A 80 25.83 -1.79 -6.82
N GLY A 81 25.81 -3.08 -7.07
CA GLY A 81 26.57 -3.72 -8.13
C GLY A 81 25.83 -3.71 -9.47
N GLN A 82 26.56 -3.86 -10.57
CA GLN A 82 25.96 -4.03 -11.90
C GLN A 82 25.06 -5.27 -12.01
N ASN A 83 25.20 -6.23 -11.10
CA ASN A 83 24.34 -7.43 -11.05
C ASN A 83 22.90 -7.09 -10.64
N ASP A 84 22.69 -5.99 -9.90
CA ASP A 84 21.39 -5.62 -9.34
C ASP A 84 20.43 -4.99 -10.37
N ILE A 85 20.92 -4.67 -11.57
CA ILE A 85 20.11 -4.09 -12.66
C ILE A 85 18.87 -4.93 -12.96
N GLN A 86 19.03 -6.25 -13.08
CA GLN A 86 17.92 -7.13 -13.44
C GLN A 86 16.89 -7.19 -12.31
N LEU A 87 17.36 -7.27 -11.06
CA LEU A 87 16.51 -7.28 -9.87
C LEU A 87 15.64 -6.02 -9.79
N PHE A 88 16.23 -4.84 -10.03
CA PHE A 88 15.47 -3.58 -10.00
C PHE A 88 14.47 -3.47 -11.15
N GLN A 89 14.81 -3.98 -12.34
CA GLN A 89 13.87 -4.01 -13.47
C GLN A 89 12.70 -4.95 -13.20
N ASP A 90 12.96 -6.12 -12.63
CA ASP A 90 11.88 -7.05 -12.26
C ASP A 90 11.02 -6.49 -11.13
N SER A 91 11.64 -5.84 -10.13
CA SER A 91 10.93 -5.12 -9.07
C SER A 91 10.01 -4.02 -9.62
N LEU A 92 10.49 -3.21 -10.57
CA LEU A 92 9.67 -2.19 -11.23
C LEU A 92 8.46 -2.80 -11.95
N ARG A 93 8.70 -3.87 -12.72
CA ARG A 93 7.64 -4.55 -13.47
C ARG A 93 6.57 -5.11 -12.53
N GLU A 94 6.97 -5.71 -11.41
CA GLU A 94 6.03 -6.22 -10.41
C GLU A 94 5.25 -5.08 -9.74
N ASN A 95 5.93 -4.00 -9.36
CA ASN A 95 5.30 -2.83 -8.77
C ASN A 95 4.28 -2.18 -9.71
N GLU A 96 4.50 -2.18 -11.02
CA GLU A 96 3.53 -1.69 -12.01
C GLU A 96 2.23 -2.50 -11.99
N VAL A 97 2.31 -3.83 -11.85
CA VAL A 97 1.12 -4.69 -11.73
C VAL A 97 0.33 -4.35 -10.46
N VAL A 98 1.04 -4.10 -9.35
CA VAL A 98 0.43 -3.69 -8.08
C VAL A 98 -0.22 -2.30 -8.19
N LEU A 99 0.44 -1.35 -8.85
CA LEU A 99 -0.12 -0.02 -9.11
C LEU A 99 -1.41 -0.10 -9.93
N GLU A 100 -1.43 -0.93 -10.97
CA GLU A 100 -2.63 -1.11 -11.78
C GLU A 100 -3.77 -1.69 -10.93
N ASN A 101 -3.47 -2.65 -10.06
CA ASN A 101 -4.48 -3.16 -9.14
C ASN A 101 -5.02 -2.10 -8.17
N TYR A 102 -4.17 -1.23 -7.63
CA TYR A 102 -4.65 -0.13 -6.79
C TYR A 102 -5.52 0.87 -7.58
N ARG A 103 -5.19 1.16 -8.83
CA ARG A 103 -6.01 2.02 -9.70
C ARG A 103 -7.38 1.41 -9.95
N GLU A 104 -7.45 0.10 -10.21
CA GLU A 104 -8.73 -0.61 -10.36
C GLU A 104 -9.59 -0.52 -9.10
N ARG A 105 -8.99 -0.67 -7.91
CA ARG A 105 -9.70 -0.53 -6.63
C ARG A 105 -10.19 0.90 -6.39
N LEU A 106 -9.38 1.91 -6.69
CA LEU A 106 -9.80 3.32 -6.60
C LEU A 106 -10.97 3.59 -7.54
N LYS A 107 -10.93 3.07 -8.77
CA LYS A 107 -12.05 3.17 -9.71
C LYS A 107 -13.32 2.51 -9.17
N ALA A 108 -13.22 1.33 -8.58
CA ALA A 108 -14.37 0.65 -7.97
C ALA A 108 -14.96 1.45 -6.78
N LEU A 109 -14.11 2.09 -5.97
CA LEU A 109 -14.56 2.98 -4.89
C LEU A 109 -15.28 4.23 -5.42
N ASP A 110 -14.77 4.83 -6.50
CA ASP A 110 -15.40 5.99 -7.15
C ASP A 110 -16.75 5.64 -7.77
N GLU A 111 -16.84 4.50 -8.47
CA GLU A 111 -18.09 3.95 -9.01
C GLU A 111 -19.14 3.76 -7.90
N GLU A 112 -18.75 3.21 -6.75
CA GLU A 112 -19.64 2.99 -5.59
C GLU A 112 -20.08 4.32 -4.95
N GLN A 113 -19.18 5.31 -4.84
CA GLN A 113 -19.54 6.62 -4.33
C GLN A 113 -20.53 7.34 -5.25
N LEU A 114 -20.31 7.26 -6.57
CA LEU A 114 -21.22 7.81 -7.56
C LEU A 114 -22.59 7.12 -7.52
N TYR A 115 -22.62 5.80 -7.34
CA TYR A 115 -23.85 5.04 -7.18
C TYR A 115 -24.64 5.49 -5.93
N ARG A 116 -23.96 5.69 -4.78
CA ARG A 116 -24.60 6.21 -3.55
C ARG A 116 -25.09 7.65 -3.69
N ALA A 117 -24.29 8.50 -4.36
CA ALA A 117 -24.63 9.90 -4.56
C ALA A 117 -25.84 10.07 -5.52
N SER A 118 -25.90 9.25 -6.57
CA SER A 118 -27.01 9.24 -7.53
C SER A 118 -28.25 8.50 -7.01
N GLY A 119 -28.07 7.51 -6.13
CA GLY A 119 -29.12 6.72 -5.50
C GLY A 119 -29.85 7.39 -4.32
N ASN A 120 -29.49 8.62 -3.94
CA ASN A 120 -30.17 9.37 -2.87
C ASN A 120 -31.56 9.92 -3.29
N ILE A 121 -32.14 9.40 -4.36
CA ILE A 121 -33.59 9.41 -4.66
C ILE A 121 -34.11 7.95 -4.66
N GLY A 122 -33.86 7.17 -3.61
CA GLY A 122 -34.58 5.91 -3.40
C GLY A 122 -33.82 4.79 -2.67
N GLY A 123 -33.84 4.82 -1.34
CA GLY A 123 -33.64 3.63 -0.50
C GLY A 123 -32.28 3.53 0.19
N GLY A 124 -32.16 3.54 1.52
CA GLY A 124 -33.20 3.49 2.53
C GLY A 124 -32.66 3.89 3.90
N ALA A 125 -33.45 4.72 4.57
CA ALA A 125 -33.57 4.64 6.02
C ALA A 125 -34.23 3.29 6.38
N ALA A 126 -33.82 2.74 7.52
CA ALA A 126 -34.31 1.54 8.21
C ALA A 126 -33.68 0.19 7.83
N MET A 127 -32.73 -0.27 8.65
CA MET A 127 -33.03 -1.36 9.60
C MET A 127 -31.92 -1.46 10.65
N THR A 128 -32.18 -0.91 11.84
CA THR A 128 -31.57 -1.38 13.08
C THR A 128 -31.98 -2.85 13.24
N LYS A 129 -31.08 -3.77 12.94
CA LYS A 129 -31.20 -5.15 13.42
C LYS A 129 -30.29 -5.28 14.62
N ASP A 130 -30.93 -5.36 15.78
CA ASP A 130 -30.39 -5.96 17.00
C ASP A 130 -29.58 -7.21 16.66
N VAL A 131 -28.25 -7.09 16.69
CA VAL A 131 -27.36 -8.24 16.82
C VAL A 131 -26.91 -8.28 18.27
N LYS A 132 -27.59 -9.17 18.97
CA LYS A 132 -27.30 -9.73 20.28
C LYS A 132 -25.78 -9.86 20.52
N SER A 133 -25.33 -9.10 21.52
CA SER A 133 -24.11 -9.25 22.32
C SER A 133 -23.36 -10.59 22.18
N THR A 134 -22.07 -10.55 21.81
CA THR A 134 -21.00 -11.47 22.24
C THR A 134 -19.63 -10.97 21.73
N LEU A 135 -18.72 -10.67 22.66
CA LEU A 135 -17.25 -10.49 22.56
C LEU A 135 -16.69 -9.16 22.01
N VAL A 136 -16.66 -8.15 22.88
CA VAL A 136 -15.55 -7.17 22.93
C VAL A 136 -14.42 -7.79 23.75
N PRO A 137 -13.17 -7.85 23.26
CA PRO A 137 -12.02 -7.83 24.16
C PRO A 137 -11.86 -6.40 24.67
N GLU A 138 -12.06 -6.26 25.97
CA GLU A 138 -11.74 -5.10 26.78
C GLU A 138 -10.22 -4.87 26.71
N PHE A 139 -9.79 -3.91 25.88
CA PHE A 139 -8.42 -3.41 25.93
C PHE A 139 -8.37 -2.31 26.98
N ASP A 140 -7.82 -2.68 28.14
CA ASP A 140 -7.52 -1.77 29.24
C ASP A 140 -6.72 -0.58 28.73
N SER A 141 -7.28 0.60 28.95
CA SER A 141 -6.63 1.88 28.69
C SER A 141 -5.78 2.25 29.90
N GLU A 142 -4.58 1.68 30.02
CA GLU A 142 -3.55 2.21 30.91
C GLU A 142 -2.43 2.83 30.09
N ASN A 143 -2.70 4.05 29.61
CA ASN A 143 -1.64 5.02 29.36
C ASN A 143 -1.49 5.86 30.63
N ALA A 144 -0.66 5.38 31.56
CA ALA A 144 -0.28 6.11 32.75
C ALA A 144 1.23 6.43 32.70
N ASP A 145 1.49 7.69 32.37
CA ASP A 145 2.58 8.49 32.92
C ASP A 145 4.03 8.13 32.53
N VAL A 146 4.41 8.42 31.28
CA VAL A 146 5.82 8.65 30.95
C VAL A 146 6.13 10.14 31.22
N ASN A 147 6.43 10.42 32.49
CA ASN A 147 6.87 11.72 32.98
C ASN A 147 8.09 12.21 32.16
N ALA A 148 7.90 13.33 31.46
CA ALA A 148 8.86 14.00 30.61
C ALA A 148 9.96 14.76 31.39
N THR A 149 10.61 14.12 32.39
CA THR A 149 11.66 14.78 33.19
C THR A 149 12.78 13.84 33.67
N ALA A 150 13.46 13.12 32.77
CA ALA A 150 14.72 12.47 33.11
C ALA A 150 15.75 12.58 31.97
N PRO A 151 16.89 13.29 32.17
CA PRO A 151 18.02 13.24 31.25
C PRO A 151 18.94 12.05 31.62
N ASN A 152 19.34 11.26 30.62
CA ASN A 152 20.40 10.23 30.65
C ASN A 152 20.22 9.00 31.57
N SER A 153 20.15 7.82 30.96
CA SER A 153 20.93 6.60 31.36
C SER A 153 20.65 5.50 30.32
N VAL A 154 21.54 5.15 29.39
CA VAL A 154 22.83 4.42 29.48
C VAL A 154 22.67 2.94 29.87
N TYR A 155 23.00 2.08 28.89
CA TYR A 155 23.57 0.72 28.91
C TYR A 155 23.45 -0.17 30.17
N LEU A 156 22.88 -1.36 29.98
CA LEU A 156 23.61 -2.63 29.80
C LEU A 156 22.71 -3.69 29.15
#